data_AF-A0A8H1L6H3-F1
#
_entry.id   AF-A0A8H1L6H3-F1
#
_cell.length_a   1.000
_cell.length_b   1.000
_cell.length_c   1.000
_cell.angle_alpha   90.00
_cell.angle_beta   90.00
_cell.angle_gamma   90.00
#
_symmetry.space_group_name_H-M   'P 1'
#
loop_
_entity.id
_entity.type
_entity.pdbx_description
1 polymer ?
#
loop_
_entity_poly.entity_id
_entity_poly.type
_entity_poly.pdbx_seq_one_letter_code
_entity_poly.pdbx_strand_id
1 'polypeptide(L)'
;MWAAVKGDARASVHLQPASLASKTVRKHYEDTIVRPVRFADHAALLDPAVLQTLRGLFPREEAQMWGVTPGQNNANVPKIAKMRPGDVVFFSGNKRLYLAGTVALAWHNPALAEHLWSRDEDTGLTWEYMYALSGVRGLDVPMDEVRRLLGWKPTRNIMGFNQVKQEEGELLLELIDFDPGDAATSPTTHQLVSEGGDRTEQQHGSSDKASSGITVRRAEQDRIKAYLLPGSEGDCALCGRTLPKEFLVAAHIKKRAACTEEERWDVQNVAMLACLLGCDSLFEHGFIAVDHNGDVQVSEAAENSPTVSKHIDEHLADRHVTWWNPKREKYYAWHRANTFKTGAPSPERIA
;
A
#
# COMPACT_ATOMS: atom_id res chain seq x y z
N MET A 1 -9.91 -28.71 0.85
CA MET A 1 -10.57 -28.01 -0.27
C MET A 1 -11.64 -27.09 0.32
N TRP A 2 -11.37 -25.79 0.43
CA TRP A 2 -12.31 -24.81 0.97
C TRP A 2 -13.13 -24.20 -0.17
N ALA A 3 -14.44 -24.05 0.07
CA ALA A 3 -15.43 -23.67 -0.94
C ALA A 3 -15.22 -22.25 -1.45
N ALA A 4 -15.27 -22.09 -2.78
CA ALA A 4 -15.38 -20.78 -3.42
C ALA A 4 -16.79 -20.21 -3.21
N VAL A 5 -16.88 -19.04 -2.58
CA VAL A 5 -18.11 -18.26 -2.48
C VAL A 5 -18.04 -17.11 -3.50
N LYS A 6 -19.09 -16.96 -4.30
CA LYS A 6 -19.32 -15.82 -5.19
C LYS A 6 -19.89 -14.64 -4.41
N GLY A 7 -19.37 -13.43 -4.66
CA GLY A 7 -20.01 -12.14 -4.34
C GLY A 7 -19.28 -11.29 -3.30
N ASP A 8 -18.71 -10.18 -3.76
CA ASP A 8 -18.45 -8.90 -3.07
C ASP A 8 -18.32 -8.93 -1.53
N ALA A 9 -17.42 -9.75 -1.01
CA ALA A 9 -17.05 -9.72 0.39
C ALA A 9 -15.87 -8.76 0.54
N ARG A 10 -16.06 -7.65 1.27
CA ARG A 10 -14.98 -6.71 1.58
C ARG A 10 -13.83 -7.43 2.27
N ALA A 11 -12.59 -7.11 1.87
CA ALA A 11 -11.38 -7.67 2.45
C ALA A 11 -11.36 -7.45 3.97
N SER A 12 -11.08 -8.52 4.73
CA SER A 12 -10.86 -8.39 6.17
C SER A 12 -9.42 -7.96 6.44
N VAL A 13 -9.23 -7.24 7.55
CA VAL A 13 -7.90 -6.80 7.98
C VAL A 13 -7.45 -7.59 9.21
N HIS A 14 -6.23 -8.11 9.16
CA HIS A 14 -5.56 -8.82 10.24
C HIS A 14 -4.33 -8.04 10.71
N LEU A 15 -4.03 -8.14 12.00
CA LEU A 15 -2.84 -7.57 12.61
C LEU A 15 -1.90 -8.69 13.06
N GLN A 16 -0.67 -8.65 12.54
CA GLN A 16 0.41 -9.57 12.84
C GLN A 16 1.47 -8.85 13.70
N PRO A 17 1.45 -8.99 15.03
CA PRO A 17 2.59 -8.58 15.83
C PRO A 17 3.81 -9.42 15.47
N ALA A 18 4.86 -8.75 15.04
CA ALA A 18 6.13 -9.29 14.59
C ALA A 18 7.21 -8.25 14.88
N SER A 19 7.57 -8.10 16.16
CA SER A 19 8.59 -7.13 16.59
C SER A 19 9.98 -7.54 16.12
N LEU A 20 10.63 -6.72 15.29
CA LEU A 20 11.98 -6.97 14.78
C LEU A 20 13.08 -6.73 15.82
N ALA A 21 12.71 -6.26 17.03
CA ALA A 21 13.57 -6.32 18.20
C ALA A 21 13.82 -7.77 18.67
N SER A 22 12.93 -8.72 18.35
CA SER A 22 13.17 -10.14 18.60
C SER A 22 14.07 -10.72 17.50
N LYS A 23 15.19 -11.33 17.89
CA LYS A 23 16.16 -11.92 16.95
C LYS A 23 15.50 -13.00 16.07
N THR A 24 14.66 -13.86 16.65
CA THR A 24 13.94 -14.91 15.93
C THR A 24 12.98 -14.32 14.90
N VAL A 25 12.15 -13.35 15.31
CA VAL A 25 11.20 -12.70 14.41
C VAL A 25 11.93 -11.93 13.30
N ARG A 26 13.00 -11.21 13.63
CA ARG A 26 13.83 -10.52 12.66
C ARG A 26 14.41 -11.48 11.62
N LYS A 27 14.97 -12.60 12.07
CA LYS A 27 15.52 -13.63 11.18
C LYS A 27 14.44 -14.16 10.23
N HIS A 28 13.26 -14.50 10.73
CA HIS A 28 12.17 -14.99 9.87
C HIS A 28 11.75 -13.95 8.84
N TYR A 29 11.70 -12.68 9.26
CA TYR A 29 11.35 -11.57 8.37
C TYR A 29 12.40 -11.38 7.27
N GLU A 30 13.69 -11.47 7.61
CA GLU A 30 14.78 -11.45 6.63
C GLU A 30 14.71 -12.65 5.66
N ASP A 31 14.40 -13.83 6.17
CA ASP A 31 14.44 -15.09 5.42
C ASP A 31 13.25 -15.24 4.44
N THR A 32 12.07 -14.68 4.74
CA THR A 32 10.85 -14.94 3.94
C THR A 32 10.04 -13.73 3.54
N ILE A 33 10.29 -12.53 4.10
CA ILE A 33 9.63 -11.28 3.69
C ILE A 33 10.59 -10.40 2.89
N VAL A 34 11.79 -10.15 3.40
CA VAL A 34 12.83 -9.41 2.66
C VAL A 34 13.34 -10.23 1.49
N ARG A 35 13.48 -11.55 1.68
CA ARG A 35 13.85 -12.50 0.63
C ARG A 35 12.64 -13.37 0.30
N PRO A 36 11.95 -13.13 -0.83
CA PRO A 36 10.85 -13.99 -1.26
C PRO A 36 11.29 -15.45 -1.36
N VAL A 37 10.39 -16.35 -0.93
CA VAL A 37 10.62 -17.80 -0.94
C VAL A 37 10.44 -18.31 -2.35
N ARG A 38 11.50 -18.87 -2.93
CA ARG A 38 11.48 -19.49 -4.26
C ARG A 38 10.83 -20.87 -4.21
N PHE A 39 9.83 -21.10 -5.04
CA PHE A 39 9.03 -22.33 -4.95
C PHE A 39 9.83 -23.58 -5.34
N ALA A 40 10.76 -23.45 -6.29
CA ALA A 40 11.60 -24.55 -6.76
C ALA A 40 12.47 -25.16 -5.64
N ASP A 41 13.00 -24.32 -4.76
CA ASP A 41 13.90 -24.73 -3.66
C ASP A 41 13.17 -25.57 -2.61
N HIS A 42 11.84 -25.49 -2.56
CA HIS A 42 10.99 -26.13 -1.56
C HIS A 42 9.90 -27.03 -2.15
N ALA A 43 9.98 -27.37 -3.45
CA ALA A 43 8.95 -28.13 -4.15
C ALA A 43 8.65 -29.49 -3.49
N ALA A 44 9.66 -30.13 -2.89
CA ALA A 44 9.50 -31.42 -2.20
C ALA A 44 8.70 -31.32 -0.88
N LEU A 45 8.61 -30.13 -0.29
CA LEU A 45 7.88 -29.87 0.96
C LEU A 45 6.50 -29.25 0.73
N LEU A 46 6.16 -28.93 -0.52
CA LEU A 46 4.87 -28.34 -0.89
C LEU A 46 3.91 -29.40 -1.44
N ASP A 47 2.65 -29.34 -1.00
CA ASP A 47 1.58 -30.09 -1.65
C ASP A 47 1.49 -29.67 -3.13
N PRO A 48 1.39 -30.61 -4.10
CA PRO A 48 1.37 -30.27 -5.52
C PRO A 48 0.25 -29.30 -5.93
N ALA A 49 -0.92 -29.35 -5.28
CA ALA A 49 -2.02 -28.44 -5.57
C ALA A 49 -1.75 -27.03 -5.02
N VAL A 50 -1.09 -26.93 -3.85
CA VAL A 50 -0.62 -25.65 -3.30
C VAL A 50 0.44 -25.05 -4.22
N LEU A 51 1.43 -25.83 -4.65
CA LEU A 51 2.49 -25.38 -5.56
C LEU A 51 1.93 -24.89 -6.90
N GLN A 52 0.96 -25.62 -7.47
CA GLN A 52 0.29 -25.19 -8.70
C GLN A 52 -0.45 -23.86 -8.52
N THR A 53 -1.14 -23.69 -7.39
CA THR A 53 -1.84 -22.44 -7.07
C THR A 53 -0.86 -21.28 -6.92
N LEU A 54 0.24 -21.47 -6.19
CA LEU A 54 1.30 -20.47 -6.02
C LEU A 54 1.90 -20.04 -7.36
N ARG A 55 2.23 -20.97 -8.26
CA ARG A 55 2.73 -20.63 -9.60
C ARG A 55 1.74 -19.83 -10.44
N GLY A 56 0.44 -20.10 -10.30
CA GLY A 56 -0.60 -19.31 -10.97
C GLY A 56 -0.73 -17.89 -10.43
N LEU A 57 -0.44 -17.68 -9.15
CA LEU A 57 -0.54 -16.38 -8.49
C LEU A 57 0.75 -15.53 -8.60
N PHE A 58 1.91 -16.19 -8.71
CA PHE A 58 3.21 -15.53 -8.68
C PHE A 58 4.04 -15.90 -9.92
N PRO A 59 4.00 -15.08 -10.99
CA PRO A 59 4.70 -15.36 -12.25
C PRO A 59 6.23 -15.48 -12.14
N ARG A 60 6.83 -14.91 -11.10
CA ARG A 60 8.27 -15.00 -10.80
C ARG A 60 8.66 -16.30 -10.06
N GLU A 61 7.71 -17.18 -9.76
CA GLU A 61 7.88 -18.41 -8.97
C GLU A 61 8.50 -18.19 -7.57
N GLU A 62 8.25 -17.02 -6.99
CA GLU A 62 8.64 -16.67 -5.63
C GLU A 62 7.57 -15.79 -4.97
N ALA A 63 7.47 -15.85 -3.64
CA ALA A 63 6.52 -15.03 -2.87
C ALA A 63 7.06 -14.69 -1.49
N GLN A 64 6.73 -13.49 -0.98
CA GLN A 64 6.88 -13.24 0.45
C GLN A 64 5.94 -14.15 1.24
N MET A 65 6.44 -14.80 2.28
CA MET A 65 5.66 -15.72 3.11
C MET A 65 5.81 -15.40 4.59
N TRP A 66 4.75 -15.66 5.35
CA TRP A 66 4.77 -15.64 6.80
C TRP A 66 3.96 -16.80 7.37
N GLY A 67 4.10 -17.04 8.67
CA GLY A 67 3.35 -18.07 9.36
C GLY A 67 2.91 -17.67 10.76
N VAL A 68 1.92 -18.40 11.26
CA VAL A 68 1.41 -18.26 12.63
C VAL A 68 1.53 -19.61 13.32
N THR A 69 2.05 -19.62 14.55
CA THR A 69 2.02 -20.84 15.36
C THR A 69 0.59 -21.17 15.79
N PRO A 70 0.26 -22.43 16.11
CA PRO A 70 -1.05 -22.77 16.68
C PRO A 70 -1.38 -21.96 17.93
N GLY A 71 -0.33 -21.45 18.62
CA GLY A 71 -0.41 -20.82 19.93
C GLY A 71 -0.63 -21.86 21.03
N GLN A 72 -0.43 -21.45 22.28
CA GLN A 72 -0.77 -22.30 23.42
C GLN A 72 -2.25 -22.71 23.34
N ASN A 73 -2.53 -23.99 23.54
CA ASN A 73 -3.88 -24.57 23.46
C ASN A 73 -4.63 -24.24 22.15
N ASN A 74 -3.91 -24.14 21.03
CA ASN A 74 -4.48 -23.84 19.71
C ASN A 74 -5.21 -22.48 19.62
N ALA A 75 -4.84 -21.50 20.46
CA ALA A 75 -5.52 -20.20 20.54
C ALA A 75 -5.53 -19.40 19.22
N ASN A 76 -4.58 -19.64 18.30
CA ASN A 76 -4.53 -18.95 17.00
C ASN A 76 -5.27 -19.69 15.88
N VAL A 77 -5.50 -21.00 16.02
CA VAL A 77 -6.15 -21.83 15.01
C VAL A 77 -7.51 -21.28 14.56
N PRO A 78 -8.46 -20.92 15.45
CA PRO A 78 -9.74 -20.37 15.01
C PRO A 78 -9.63 -18.96 14.40
N LYS A 79 -8.53 -18.24 14.65
CA LYS A 79 -8.30 -16.90 14.10
C LYS A 79 -7.76 -16.99 12.68
N ILE A 80 -6.74 -17.81 12.46
CA ILE A 80 -6.13 -18.00 11.13
C ILE A 80 -7.06 -18.73 10.18
N ALA A 81 -7.95 -19.61 10.67
CA ALA A 81 -8.97 -20.27 9.86
C ALA A 81 -9.99 -19.30 9.22
N LYS A 82 -10.07 -18.05 9.68
CA LYS A 82 -10.91 -17.01 9.08
C LYS A 82 -10.22 -16.27 7.94
N MET A 83 -8.91 -16.38 7.80
CA MET A 83 -8.15 -15.73 6.74
C MET A 83 -8.58 -16.26 5.37
N ARG A 84 -8.73 -15.37 4.40
CA ARG A 84 -9.08 -15.68 3.01
C ARG A 84 -8.13 -14.95 2.05
N PRO A 85 -7.92 -15.48 0.84
CA PRO A 85 -7.34 -14.68 -0.24
C PRO A 85 -8.09 -13.35 -0.41
N GLY A 86 -7.34 -12.26 -0.58
CA GLY A 86 -7.87 -10.89 -0.64
C GLY A 86 -7.89 -10.15 0.70
N ASP A 87 -7.78 -10.85 1.84
CA ASP A 87 -7.60 -10.19 3.13
C ASP A 87 -6.27 -9.43 3.18
N VAL A 88 -6.17 -8.39 4.03
CA VAL A 88 -4.94 -7.61 4.23
C VAL A 88 -4.35 -7.92 5.59
N VAL A 89 -3.03 -8.05 5.68
CA VAL A 89 -2.29 -8.23 6.92
C VAL A 89 -1.37 -7.03 7.15
N PHE A 90 -1.51 -6.36 8.30
CA PHE A 90 -0.54 -5.37 8.76
C PHE A 90 0.42 -5.99 9.77
N PHE A 91 1.72 -5.79 9.56
CA PHE A 91 2.76 -6.18 10.51
C PHE A 91 3.06 -5.02 11.44
N SER A 92 3.19 -5.35 12.73
CA SER A 92 3.44 -4.37 13.79
C SER A 92 4.61 -4.77 14.67
N GLY A 93 5.40 -3.79 15.08
CA GLY A 93 6.64 -3.97 15.83
C GLY A 93 7.27 -2.62 16.11
N ASN A 94 8.15 -2.53 17.11
CA ASN A 94 8.92 -1.31 17.40
C ASN A 94 8.05 -0.02 17.47
N LYS A 95 6.83 -0.13 18.03
CA LYS A 95 5.83 0.94 18.15
C LYS A 95 5.37 1.54 16.81
N ARG A 96 5.35 0.76 15.73
CA ARG A 96 4.80 1.16 14.43
C ARG A 96 4.12 0.00 13.69
N LEU A 97 3.29 0.34 12.70
CA LEU A 97 3.01 -0.56 11.57
C LEU A 97 4.11 -0.34 10.53
N TYR A 98 4.70 -1.42 10.05
CA TYR A 98 5.85 -1.34 9.15
C TYR A 98 5.69 -2.11 7.84
N LEU A 99 4.65 -2.95 7.73
CA LEU A 99 4.34 -3.68 6.51
C LEU A 99 2.83 -3.82 6.37
N ALA A 100 2.32 -3.75 5.15
CA ALA A 100 1.04 -4.32 4.76
C ALA A 100 1.23 -5.26 3.57
N GLY A 101 0.34 -6.24 3.42
CA GLY A 101 0.28 -7.08 2.23
C GLY A 101 -1.05 -7.79 2.11
N THR A 102 -1.44 -8.11 0.87
CA THR A 102 -2.66 -8.86 0.57
C THR A 102 -2.35 -10.35 0.61
N VAL A 103 -3.16 -11.11 1.36
CA VAL A 103 -3.10 -12.57 1.39
C VAL A 103 -3.44 -13.10 0.01
N ALA A 104 -2.47 -13.71 -0.66
CA ALA A 104 -2.69 -14.39 -1.93
C ALA A 104 -3.19 -15.82 -1.72
N LEU A 105 -2.62 -16.52 -0.74
CA LEU A 105 -2.96 -17.89 -0.39
C LEU A 105 -2.62 -18.16 1.07
N ALA A 106 -3.47 -18.92 1.78
CA ALA A 106 -3.20 -19.42 3.13
C ALA A 106 -3.34 -20.94 3.17
N TRP A 107 -2.43 -21.63 3.85
CA TRP A 107 -2.41 -23.09 3.95
C TRP A 107 -1.74 -23.57 5.25
N HIS A 108 -1.90 -24.86 5.58
CA HIS A 108 -1.23 -25.49 6.73
C HIS A 108 -0.11 -26.38 6.22
N ASN A 109 1.12 -26.15 6.69
CA ASN A 109 2.30 -26.95 6.32
C ASN A 109 3.39 -26.90 7.40
N PRO A 110 3.35 -27.82 8.38
CA PRO A 110 4.35 -27.89 9.45
C PRO A 110 5.77 -28.18 8.95
N ALA A 111 5.92 -29.01 7.92
CA ALA A 111 7.22 -29.43 7.41
C ALA A 111 7.98 -28.27 6.75
N LEU A 112 7.29 -27.48 5.91
CA LEU A 112 7.88 -26.29 5.31
C LEU A 112 8.14 -25.20 6.36
N ALA A 113 7.22 -25.00 7.31
CA ALA A 113 7.43 -24.02 8.38
C ALA A 113 8.64 -24.33 9.25
N GLU A 114 8.85 -25.60 9.62
CA GLU A 114 10.05 -26.02 10.37
C GLU A 114 11.32 -25.86 9.53
N HIS A 115 11.25 -26.13 8.22
CA HIS A 115 12.38 -25.91 7.32
C HIS A 115 12.76 -24.42 7.18
N LEU A 116 11.78 -23.52 7.08
CA LEU A 116 12.00 -22.08 6.90
C LEU A 116 12.33 -21.34 8.21
N TRP A 117 11.68 -21.72 9.31
CA TRP A 117 11.67 -20.95 10.55
C TRP A 117 12.04 -21.76 11.80
N SER A 118 12.43 -23.02 11.64
CA SER A 118 12.72 -23.92 12.77
C SER A 118 11.53 -24.07 13.73
N ARG A 119 11.80 -24.59 14.93
CA ARG A 119 10.85 -24.60 16.04
C ARG A 119 11.27 -23.58 17.08
N ASP A 120 10.28 -22.97 17.70
CA ASP A 120 10.48 -22.13 18.88
C ASP A 120 11.06 -22.97 20.02
N GLU A 121 12.20 -22.57 20.57
CA GLU A 121 12.94 -23.36 21.57
C GLU A 121 12.15 -23.54 22.89
N ASP A 122 11.35 -22.52 23.26
CA ASP A 122 10.60 -22.52 24.52
C ASP A 122 9.32 -23.35 24.42
N THR A 123 8.60 -23.25 23.29
CA THR A 123 7.27 -23.87 23.13
C THR A 123 7.28 -25.14 22.27
N GLY A 124 8.33 -25.38 21.50
CA GLY A 124 8.43 -26.47 20.51
C GLY A 124 7.52 -26.29 19.28
N LEU A 125 6.78 -25.19 19.20
CA LEU A 125 5.85 -24.90 18.11
C LEU A 125 6.60 -24.34 16.89
N THR A 126 6.03 -24.52 15.70
CA THR A 126 6.48 -23.84 14.47
C THR A 126 5.34 -23.04 13.86
N TRP A 127 5.66 -22.15 12.92
CA TRP A 127 4.74 -21.20 12.28
C TRP A 127 3.97 -21.86 11.13
N GLU A 128 3.34 -22.99 11.42
CA GLU A 128 2.78 -23.95 10.44
C GLU A 128 1.52 -23.48 9.70
N TYR A 129 0.83 -22.45 10.19
CA TYR A 129 -0.27 -21.84 9.44
C TYR A 129 0.28 -20.70 8.61
N MET A 130 0.64 -21.04 7.38
CA MET A 130 1.38 -20.20 6.45
C MET A 130 0.44 -19.38 5.56
N TYR A 131 0.92 -18.23 5.13
CA TYR A 131 0.30 -17.45 4.07
C TYR A 131 1.33 -16.76 3.19
N ALA A 132 1.04 -16.70 1.89
CA ALA A 132 1.79 -15.96 0.89
C ALA A 132 1.17 -14.58 0.70
N LEU A 133 2.02 -13.56 0.60
CA LEU A 133 1.64 -12.18 0.44
C LEU A 133 1.89 -11.71 -1.00
N SER A 134 1.01 -10.84 -1.46
CA SER A 134 1.09 -10.12 -2.72
C SER A 134 0.85 -8.64 -2.45
N GLY A 135 1.34 -7.76 -3.34
CA GLY A 135 1.21 -6.31 -3.16
C GLY A 135 1.81 -5.79 -1.85
N VAL A 136 2.92 -6.39 -1.39
CA VAL A 136 3.57 -6.00 -0.14
C VAL A 136 4.01 -4.53 -0.21
N ARG A 137 3.74 -3.79 0.86
CA ARG A 137 4.09 -2.38 0.99
C ARG A 137 4.73 -2.10 2.33
N GLY A 138 5.92 -1.54 2.31
CA GLY A 138 6.57 -0.98 3.48
C GLY A 138 5.85 0.27 3.99
N LEU A 139 5.74 0.36 5.30
CA LEU A 139 5.05 1.44 6.00
C LEU A 139 5.97 2.06 7.05
N ASP A 140 5.67 3.31 7.41
CA ASP A 140 6.16 3.90 8.64
C ASP A 140 5.05 4.65 9.37
N VAL A 141 4.14 3.89 9.98
CA VAL A 141 2.99 4.47 10.71
C VAL A 141 3.17 4.28 12.21
N PRO A 142 3.45 5.34 12.98
CA PRO A 142 3.59 5.25 14.43
C PRO A 142 2.31 4.71 15.11
N MET A 143 2.46 3.89 16.14
CA MET A 143 1.32 3.33 16.88
C MET A 143 0.45 4.41 17.53
N ASP A 144 0.99 5.58 17.83
CA ASP A 144 0.19 6.71 18.34
C ASP A 144 -0.78 7.25 17.30
N GLU A 145 -0.40 7.23 16.02
CA GLU A 145 -1.29 7.60 14.92
C GLU A 145 -2.39 6.56 14.73
N VAL A 146 -2.04 5.28 14.74
CA VAL A 146 -3.01 4.17 14.71
C VAL A 146 -4.02 4.29 15.86
N ARG A 147 -3.55 4.56 17.08
CA ARG A 147 -4.44 4.70 18.25
C ARG A 147 -5.41 5.87 18.10
N ARG A 148 -4.92 7.02 17.61
CA ARG A 148 -5.78 8.19 17.37
C ARG A 148 -6.82 7.89 16.29
N LEU A 149 -6.39 7.29 15.17
CA LEU A 149 -7.26 6.93 14.06
C LEU A 149 -8.39 5.98 14.50
N LEU A 150 -8.04 4.94 15.26
CA LEU A 150 -8.98 3.89 15.68
C LEU A 150 -9.72 4.20 16.99
N GLY A 151 -9.50 5.36 17.60
CA GLY A 151 -10.08 5.72 18.90
C GLY A 151 -9.66 4.78 20.04
N TRP A 152 -8.47 4.16 19.95
CA TRP A 152 -7.96 3.27 20.97
C TRP A 152 -7.41 4.02 22.18
N LYS A 153 -7.39 3.35 23.35
CA LYS A 153 -6.70 3.87 24.52
C LYS A 153 -5.22 4.15 24.20
N PRO A 154 -4.60 5.22 24.71
CA PRO A 154 -3.19 5.57 24.43
C PRO A 154 -2.18 4.46 24.75
N THR A 155 -2.52 3.54 25.65
CA THR A 155 -1.66 2.42 26.08
C THR A 155 -1.91 1.12 25.32
N ARG A 156 -2.93 1.05 24.44
CA ARG A 156 -3.28 -0.18 23.73
C ARG A 156 -2.18 -0.54 22.72
N ASN A 157 -1.71 -1.78 22.80
CA ASN A 157 -0.80 -2.38 21.83
C ASN A 157 -1.51 -3.49 21.05
N ILE A 158 -0.98 -3.80 19.87
CA ILE A 158 -1.37 -4.96 19.09
C ILE A 158 -0.69 -6.18 19.71
N MET A 159 -1.47 -7.12 20.24
CA MET A 159 -0.96 -8.32 20.90
C MET A 159 -1.62 -9.56 20.31
N GLY A 160 -0.79 -10.53 19.90
CA GLY A 160 -1.24 -11.73 19.22
C GLY A 160 -1.82 -11.47 17.82
N PHE A 161 -1.83 -12.50 16.99
CA PHE A 161 -2.48 -12.46 15.67
C PHE A 161 -4.00 -12.31 15.85
N ASN A 162 -4.60 -11.28 15.27
CA ASN A 162 -6.05 -11.03 15.37
C ASN A 162 -6.60 -10.28 14.15
N GLN A 163 -7.86 -10.55 13.81
CA GLN A 163 -8.66 -9.76 12.88
C GLN A 163 -9.22 -8.52 13.61
N VAL A 164 -9.18 -7.35 12.97
CA VAL A 164 -9.83 -6.13 13.49
C VAL A 164 -11.29 -6.06 13.07
N LYS A 165 -12.05 -5.14 13.65
CA LYS A 165 -13.41 -4.87 13.16
C LYS A 165 -13.35 -4.28 11.75
N GLN A 166 -14.38 -4.53 10.95
CA GLN A 166 -14.45 -4.06 9.57
C GLN A 166 -14.18 -2.54 9.44
N GLU A 167 -14.83 -1.74 10.27
CA GLU A 167 -14.67 -0.27 10.30
C GLU A 167 -13.22 0.15 10.64
N GLU A 168 -12.56 -0.54 11.58
CA GLU A 168 -11.16 -0.28 11.91
C GLU A 168 -10.23 -0.67 10.74
N GLY A 169 -10.55 -1.76 10.05
CA GLY A 169 -9.83 -2.20 8.86
C GLY A 169 -9.93 -1.19 7.71
N GLU A 170 -11.13 -0.69 7.43
CA GLU A 170 -11.36 0.31 6.38
C GLU A 170 -10.58 1.61 6.65
N LEU A 171 -10.55 2.09 7.89
CA LEU A 171 -9.76 3.26 8.28
C LEU A 171 -8.25 3.02 8.08
N LEU A 172 -7.74 1.84 8.42
CA LEU A 172 -6.32 1.50 8.21
C LEU A 172 -5.95 1.46 6.73
N LEU A 173 -6.82 0.88 5.89
CA LEU A 173 -6.60 0.83 4.44
C LEU A 173 -6.66 2.24 3.82
N GLU A 174 -7.58 3.10 4.26
CA GLU A 174 -7.67 4.49 3.82
C GLU A 174 -6.44 5.30 4.25
N LEU A 175 -5.94 5.09 5.47
CA LEU A 175 -4.75 5.79 5.99
C LEU A 175 -3.55 5.61 5.07
N ILE A 176 -3.32 4.38 4.59
CA ILE A 176 -2.19 4.07 3.75
C ILE A 176 -2.53 4.10 2.26
N ASP A 177 -3.79 4.30 1.86
CA ASP A 177 -4.27 4.17 0.48
C ASP A 177 -3.83 2.85 -0.15
N PHE A 178 -4.27 1.76 0.48
CA PHE A 178 -3.93 0.40 0.06
C PHE A 178 -5.15 -0.29 -0.52
N ASP A 179 -5.10 -0.56 -1.83
CA ASP A 179 -6.13 -1.33 -2.51
C ASP A 179 -5.75 -2.82 -2.50
N PRO A 180 -6.50 -3.69 -1.80
CA PRO A 180 -6.27 -5.13 -1.86
C PRO A 180 -6.47 -5.73 -3.26
N GLY A 181 -7.20 -5.06 -4.15
CA GLY A 181 -7.49 -5.48 -5.52
C GLY A 181 -6.30 -5.40 -6.49
N ASP A 182 -5.32 -4.54 -6.22
CA ASP A 182 -4.09 -4.40 -7.02
C ASP A 182 -3.26 -5.69 -7.06
N ALA A 183 -3.45 -6.59 -6.08
CA ALA A 183 -2.62 -7.76 -5.86
C ALA A 183 -3.27 -9.09 -6.35
N ALA A 184 -4.54 -9.07 -6.74
CA ALA A 184 -5.34 -10.25 -7.07
C ALA A 184 -5.68 -10.40 -8.58
N THR A 185 -4.90 -9.80 -9.48
CA THR A 185 -5.20 -9.89 -10.93
C THR A 185 -4.44 -11.03 -11.62
N SER A 186 -5.11 -12.17 -11.73
CA SER A 186 -5.03 -13.01 -12.94
C SER A 186 -6.31 -12.80 -13.78
N PRO A 187 -6.23 -12.93 -15.12
CA PRO A 187 -7.08 -12.19 -16.05
C PRO A 187 -8.52 -12.69 -16.00
N THR A 188 -9.43 -11.84 -15.55
CA THR A 188 -10.86 -12.08 -15.74
C THR A 188 -11.36 -11.16 -16.84
N THR A 189 -11.70 -11.79 -17.96
CA THR A 189 -12.38 -11.30 -19.15
C THR A 189 -13.24 -10.05 -18.91
N HIS A 190 -12.90 -8.95 -19.58
CA HIS A 190 -13.72 -7.73 -19.64
C HIS A 190 -15.13 -8.07 -20.15
N GLN A 191 -16.13 -8.02 -19.26
CA GLN A 191 -17.49 -7.71 -19.67
C GLN A 191 -17.67 -6.19 -19.56
N LEU A 192 -17.69 -5.57 -20.73
CA LEU A 192 -18.12 -4.19 -20.95
C LEU A 192 -19.58 -4.07 -20.48
N VAL A 193 -19.83 -3.20 -19.52
CA VAL A 193 -21.15 -2.59 -19.35
C VAL A 193 -20.97 -1.09 -19.47
N SER A 194 -21.35 -0.60 -20.65
CA SER A 194 -21.53 0.80 -20.99
C SER A 194 -22.86 1.27 -20.42
N GLU A 195 -22.86 2.37 -19.66
CA GLU A 195 -24.04 3.25 -19.61
C GLU A 195 -23.57 4.71 -19.66
N GLY A 196 -23.70 5.29 -20.86
CA GLY A 196 -23.74 6.72 -21.06
C GLY A 196 -25.14 7.26 -20.77
N GLY A 197 -25.21 8.50 -20.32
CA GLY A 197 -26.46 9.23 -20.11
C GLY A 197 -26.19 10.72 -20.10
N ASP A 198 -26.23 11.31 -21.30
CA ASP A 198 -26.34 12.74 -21.56
C ASP A 198 -27.62 13.33 -20.93
N ARG A 199 -27.53 14.55 -20.36
CA ARG A 199 -28.63 15.54 -20.30
C ARG A 199 -28.18 16.88 -19.71
N THR A 200 -28.08 17.87 -20.60
CA THR A 200 -28.21 19.31 -20.35
C THR A 200 -29.55 19.68 -19.72
N GLU A 201 -29.58 20.63 -18.78
CA GLU A 201 -30.33 21.92 -18.88
C GLU A 201 -30.28 22.75 -17.57
N GLN A 202 -30.51 24.04 -17.73
CA GLN A 202 -30.21 25.14 -16.82
C GLN A 202 -31.33 25.50 -15.81
N GLN A 203 -30.89 26.20 -14.76
CA GLN A 203 -31.50 27.40 -14.12
C GLN A 203 -32.40 27.32 -12.86
N HIS A 204 -31.97 28.20 -11.93
CA HIS A 204 -32.70 28.98 -10.91
C HIS A 204 -33.30 28.28 -9.67
N GLY A 205 -32.82 28.67 -8.49
CA GLY A 205 -33.63 28.62 -7.27
C GLY A 205 -32.87 28.54 -5.94
N SER A 206 -32.60 29.72 -5.37
CA SER A 206 -32.48 30.02 -3.94
C SER A 206 -31.21 29.61 -3.17
N SER A 207 -30.65 30.64 -2.54
CA SER A 207 -29.54 30.62 -1.57
C SER A 207 -29.86 29.73 -0.38
N ASP A 208 -28.78 29.29 0.26
CA ASP A 208 -28.70 28.55 1.53
C ASP A 208 -28.73 27.03 1.37
N LYS A 209 -27.54 26.46 1.13
CA LYS A 209 -27.18 25.10 1.53
C LYS A 209 -25.67 24.93 1.57
N ALA A 210 -25.19 24.34 2.66
CA ALA A 210 -23.81 23.95 2.90
C ALA A 210 -23.19 23.34 1.63
N SER A 211 -22.11 23.97 1.14
CA SER A 211 -21.35 23.46 0.00
C SER A 211 -20.83 22.06 0.34
N SER A 212 -21.20 21.06 -0.47
CA SER A 212 -20.64 19.72 -0.35
C SER A 212 -19.10 19.79 -0.47
N GLY A 213 -18.40 18.91 0.24
CA GLY A 213 -16.92 18.89 0.27
C GLY A 213 -16.28 18.74 -1.11
N ILE A 214 -17.02 18.23 -2.10
CA ILE A 214 -16.59 18.09 -3.50
C ILE A 214 -16.47 19.46 -4.18
N THR A 215 -17.47 20.33 -4.02
CA THR A 215 -17.45 21.68 -4.62
C THR A 215 -16.33 22.52 -4.03
N VAL A 216 -16.10 22.39 -2.72
CA VAL A 216 -14.99 23.07 -2.03
C VAL A 216 -13.64 22.58 -2.54
N ARG A 217 -13.46 21.26 -2.68
CA ARG A 217 -12.23 20.66 -3.22
C ARG A 217 -11.92 21.10 -4.65
N ARG A 218 -12.94 21.19 -5.53
CA ARG A 218 -12.76 21.66 -6.91
C ARG A 218 -12.38 23.14 -6.95
N ALA A 219 -13.09 23.99 -6.22
CA ALA A 219 -12.78 25.41 -6.15
C ALA A 219 -11.38 25.70 -5.61
N GLU A 220 -10.91 24.89 -4.66
CA GLU A 220 -9.55 24.96 -4.16
C GLU A 220 -8.52 24.48 -5.16
N GLN A 221 -8.76 23.35 -5.82
CA GLN A 221 -7.89 22.85 -6.90
C GLN A 221 -7.74 23.88 -8.02
N ASP A 222 -8.83 24.54 -8.41
CA ASP A 222 -8.80 25.62 -9.40
C ASP A 222 -7.96 26.81 -8.92
N ARG A 223 -8.05 27.18 -7.64
CA ARG A 223 -7.23 28.25 -7.04
C ARG A 223 -5.75 27.91 -7.01
N ILE A 224 -5.40 26.69 -6.58
CA ILE A 224 -4.01 26.23 -6.55
C ILE A 224 -3.44 26.18 -7.96
N LYS A 225 -4.20 25.62 -8.91
CA LYS A 225 -3.79 25.55 -10.31
C LYS A 225 -3.61 26.95 -10.91
N ALA A 226 -4.53 27.87 -10.68
CA ALA A 226 -4.38 29.26 -11.15
C ALA A 226 -3.16 29.97 -10.55
N TYR A 227 -2.80 29.65 -9.30
CA TYR A 227 -1.61 30.18 -8.64
C TYR A 227 -0.31 29.60 -9.23
N LEU A 228 -0.25 28.28 -9.44
CA LEU A 228 0.95 27.59 -9.94
C LEU A 228 1.13 27.71 -11.46
N LEU A 229 0.03 27.93 -12.20
CA LEU A 229 -0.01 27.95 -13.66
C LEU A 229 -0.75 29.21 -14.15
N PRO A 230 -0.10 30.40 -14.09
CA PRO A 230 -0.71 31.65 -14.53
C PRO A 230 -0.84 31.76 -16.06
N GLY A 231 -0.11 30.94 -16.82
CA GLY A 231 -0.06 30.95 -18.29
C GLY A 231 -0.89 29.87 -18.97
N SER A 232 -0.79 29.81 -20.30
CA SER A 232 -1.40 28.74 -21.12
C SER A 232 -0.61 27.43 -21.09
N GLU A 233 0.65 27.48 -20.68
CA GLU A 233 1.55 26.34 -20.58
C GLU A 233 2.35 26.41 -19.27
N GLY A 234 2.86 25.27 -18.84
CA GLY A 234 3.77 25.17 -17.70
C GLY A 234 4.49 23.84 -17.68
N ASP A 235 5.46 23.72 -16.76
CA ASP A 235 6.29 22.53 -16.66
C ASP A 235 5.71 21.56 -15.64
N CYS A 236 5.59 20.29 -16.04
CA CYS A 236 5.35 19.24 -15.07
C CYS A 236 6.56 19.13 -14.13
N ALA A 237 6.33 19.23 -12.83
CA ALA A 237 7.37 19.14 -11.80
C ALA A 237 8.18 17.83 -11.90
N LEU A 238 7.51 16.72 -12.23
CA LEU A 238 8.11 15.38 -12.21
C LEU A 238 8.90 15.08 -13.49
N CYS A 239 8.25 15.05 -14.66
CA CYS A 239 8.95 14.76 -15.93
C CYS A 239 9.67 15.97 -16.53
N GLY A 240 9.32 17.19 -16.12
CA GLY A 240 9.92 18.43 -16.64
C GLY A 240 9.46 18.85 -18.03
N ARG A 241 8.47 18.16 -18.63
CA ARG A 241 7.90 18.56 -19.93
C ARG A 241 7.06 19.82 -19.76
N THR A 242 7.26 20.78 -20.66
CA THR A 242 6.35 21.91 -20.87
C THR A 242 5.12 21.43 -21.61
N LEU A 243 3.94 21.67 -21.03
CA LEU A 243 2.67 21.17 -21.54
C LEU A 243 1.60 22.26 -21.49
N PRO A 244 0.60 22.21 -22.38
CA PRO A 244 -0.61 23.03 -22.27
C PRO A 244 -1.32 22.79 -20.93
N LYS A 245 -1.98 23.83 -20.42
CA LYS A 245 -2.67 23.81 -19.13
C LYS A 245 -3.70 22.69 -18.98
N GLU A 246 -4.26 22.20 -20.09
CA GLU A 246 -5.22 21.10 -20.15
C GLU A 246 -4.60 19.77 -19.71
N PHE A 247 -3.28 19.61 -19.87
CA PHE A 247 -2.54 18.40 -19.51
C PHE A 247 -1.85 18.48 -18.15
N LEU A 248 -2.07 19.56 -17.39
CA LEU A 248 -1.46 19.77 -16.07
C LEU A 248 -2.53 19.82 -14.98
N VAL A 249 -2.23 19.26 -13.82
CA VAL A 249 -3.06 19.35 -12.61
C VAL A 249 -2.23 19.84 -11.44
N ALA A 250 -2.88 20.51 -10.48
CA ALA A 250 -2.29 20.87 -9.20
C ALA A 250 -2.34 19.67 -8.24
N ALA A 251 -1.38 18.77 -8.37
CA ALA A 251 -1.24 17.63 -7.49
C ALA A 251 -0.76 18.08 -6.10
N HIS A 252 -1.33 17.50 -5.05
CA HIS A 252 -0.80 17.67 -3.70
C HIS A 252 0.40 16.72 -3.52
N ILE A 253 1.53 17.24 -3.04
CA ILE A 253 2.70 16.42 -2.68
C ILE A 253 2.37 15.58 -1.44
N LYS A 254 1.80 16.21 -0.40
CA LYS A 254 1.23 15.54 0.78
C LYS A 254 -0.28 15.46 0.62
N LYS A 255 -0.86 14.25 0.74
CA LYS A 255 -2.31 14.05 0.54
C LYS A 255 -3.12 15.00 1.41
N ARG A 256 -4.10 15.66 0.78
CA ARG A 256 -4.95 16.66 1.42
C ARG A 256 -5.57 16.19 2.73
N ALA A 257 -6.03 14.94 2.78
CA ALA A 257 -6.66 14.36 3.96
C ALA A 257 -5.71 14.31 5.17
N ALA A 258 -4.40 14.17 4.93
CA ALA A 258 -3.36 14.13 5.94
C ALA A 258 -2.76 15.51 6.27
N CYS A 259 -3.13 16.57 5.54
CA CYS A 259 -2.65 17.93 5.82
C CYS A 259 -3.37 18.55 7.02
N THR A 260 -2.60 19.20 7.90
CA THR A 260 -3.12 20.15 8.90
C THR A 260 -3.74 21.36 8.21
N GLU A 261 -4.44 22.20 8.97
CA GLU A 261 -5.02 23.42 8.42
C GLU A 261 -3.93 24.37 7.88
N GLU A 262 -2.82 24.54 8.61
CA GLU A 262 -1.69 25.36 8.18
C GLU A 262 -1.06 24.82 6.90
N GLU A 263 -0.90 23.50 6.79
CA GLU A 263 -0.33 22.87 5.60
C GLU A 263 -1.24 23.00 4.38
N ARG A 264 -2.56 23.05 4.55
CA ARG A 264 -3.51 23.29 3.44
C ARG A 264 -3.35 24.70 2.86
N TRP A 265 -2.94 25.67 3.67
CA TRP A 265 -2.69 27.04 3.23
C TRP A 265 -1.29 27.25 2.64
N ASP A 266 -0.36 26.30 2.83
CA ASP A 266 1.01 26.33 2.28
C ASP A 266 1.04 25.90 0.80
N VAL A 267 0.13 26.46 -0.01
CA VAL A 267 -0.12 26.11 -1.42
C VAL A 267 1.16 26.09 -2.26
N GLN A 268 2.08 27.01 -1.98
CA GLN A 268 3.34 27.19 -2.69
C GLN A 268 4.30 26.01 -2.49
N ASN A 269 4.14 25.23 -1.42
CA ASN A 269 5.03 24.13 -1.08
C ASN A 269 4.32 22.79 -1.02
N VAL A 270 3.03 22.74 -0.65
CA VAL A 270 2.26 21.49 -0.54
C VAL A 270 1.79 20.96 -1.88
N ALA A 271 1.78 21.78 -2.93
CA ALA A 271 1.29 21.41 -4.25
C ALA A 271 2.34 21.61 -5.36
N MET A 272 2.17 20.87 -6.46
CA MET A 272 3.02 20.95 -7.65
C MET A 272 2.19 20.72 -8.92
N LEU A 273 2.75 21.12 -10.07
CA LEU A 273 2.15 20.76 -11.36
C LEU A 273 2.56 19.35 -11.75
N ALA A 274 1.60 18.45 -11.91
CA ALA A 274 1.81 17.10 -12.43
C ALA A 274 1.09 16.94 -13.77
N CYS A 275 1.67 16.18 -14.70
CA CYS A 275 1.02 15.94 -15.98
C CYS A 275 0.02 14.79 -15.91
N LEU A 276 -1.09 14.95 -16.63
CA LEU A 276 -2.12 13.93 -16.80
C LEU A 276 -1.71 12.82 -17.78
N LEU A 277 -0.54 12.95 -18.43
CA LEU A 277 0.01 11.92 -19.32
C LEU A 277 0.64 10.74 -18.55
N GLY A 278 0.75 10.82 -17.22
CA GLY A 278 1.20 9.71 -16.39
C GLY A 278 1.75 10.12 -15.02
N CYS A 279 2.42 11.28 -14.92
CA CYS A 279 3.13 11.64 -13.68
C CYS A 279 2.21 11.83 -12.47
N ASP A 280 1.02 12.42 -12.66
CA ASP A 280 0.04 12.58 -11.58
C ASP A 280 -0.35 11.22 -11.00
N SER A 281 -0.73 10.28 -11.87
CA SER A 281 -1.11 8.92 -11.47
C SER A 281 0.05 8.14 -10.84
N LEU A 282 1.24 8.17 -11.46
CA LEU A 282 2.41 7.45 -10.94
C LEU A 282 2.81 7.94 -9.54
N PHE A 283 2.73 9.23 -9.30
CA PHE A 283 3.07 9.83 -8.01
C PHE A 283 1.97 9.59 -6.97
N GLU A 284 0.71 9.81 -7.31
CA GLU A 284 -0.43 9.62 -6.39
C GLU A 284 -0.55 8.17 -5.92
N HIS A 285 -0.33 7.20 -6.81
CA HIS A 285 -0.35 5.77 -6.48
C HIS A 285 1.01 5.23 -5.99
N GLY A 286 2.00 6.10 -5.80
CA GLY A 286 3.27 5.75 -5.15
C GLY A 286 4.22 4.89 -5.97
N PHE A 287 4.07 4.80 -7.29
CA PHE A 287 5.03 4.12 -8.16
C PHE A 287 6.33 4.92 -8.32
N ILE A 288 6.28 6.22 -8.10
CA ILE A 288 7.45 7.10 -8.05
C ILE A 288 7.39 8.01 -6.82
N ALA A 289 8.55 8.46 -6.36
CA ALA A 289 8.68 9.52 -5.36
C ALA A 289 9.85 10.44 -5.72
N VAL A 290 10.06 11.50 -4.93
CA VAL A 290 11.21 12.40 -5.05
C VAL A 290 12.03 12.31 -3.78
N ASP A 291 13.32 12.06 -3.89
CA ASP A 291 14.22 11.90 -2.75
C ASP A 291 14.67 13.22 -2.10
N HIS A 292 15.57 13.13 -1.13
CA HIS A 292 16.10 14.27 -0.38
C HIS A 292 17.07 15.15 -1.18
N ASN A 293 17.52 14.69 -2.34
CA ASN A 293 18.33 15.47 -3.27
C ASN A 293 17.47 16.07 -4.39
N GLY A 294 16.22 15.62 -4.54
CA GLY A 294 15.33 16.03 -5.62
C GLY A 294 15.28 15.05 -6.77
N ASP A 295 15.87 13.86 -6.66
CA ASP A 295 15.90 12.87 -7.73
C ASP A 295 14.67 11.95 -7.67
N VAL A 296 14.17 11.54 -8.84
CA VAL A 296 13.04 10.60 -8.93
C VAL A 296 13.48 9.21 -8.47
N GLN A 297 12.75 8.64 -7.52
CA GLN A 297 12.87 7.25 -7.08
C GLN A 297 11.75 6.42 -7.69
N VAL A 298 12.07 5.24 -8.18
CA VAL A 298 11.10 4.28 -8.75
C VAL A 298 10.84 3.17 -7.74
N SER A 299 9.58 2.82 -7.56
CA SER A 299 9.14 1.72 -6.72
C SER A 299 9.40 0.38 -7.40
N GLU A 300 9.86 -0.61 -6.64
CA GLU A 300 9.91 -2.03 -7.08
C GLU A 300 8.54 -2.55 -7.53
N ALA A 301 7.44 -1.96 -7.04
CA ALA A 301 6.08 -2.31 -7.49
C ALA A 301 5.86 -2.01 -8.99
N ALA A 302 6.62 -1.07 -9.58
CA ALA A 302 6.55 -0.80 -11.02
C ALA A 302 7.03 -1.99 -11.86
N GLU A 303 7.97 -2.79 -11.35
CA GLU A 303 8.50 -3.95 -12.07
C GLU A 303 7.48 -5.07 -12.24
N ASN A 304 6.41 -5.08 -11.43
CA ASN A 304 5.32 -6.04 -11.55
C ASN A 304 4.41 -5.72 -12.76
N SER A 305 4.59 -4.55 -13.38
CA SER A 305 3.86 -4.14 -14.58
C SER A 305 4.86 -3.66 -15.65
N PRO A 306 5.23 -4.53 -16.63
CA PRO A 306 6.20 -4.18 -17.66
C PRO A 306 5.87 -2.90 -18.43
N THR A 307 4.58 -2.63 -18.66
CA THR A 307 4.12 -1.40 -19.34
C THR A 307 4.37 -0.16 -18.50
N VAL A 308 4.12 -0.22 -17.19
CA VAL A 308 4.36 0.91 -16.28
C VAL A 308 5.86 1.15 -16.13
N SER A 309 6.64 0.09 -15.90
CA SER A 309 8.11 0.19 -15.81
C SER A 309 8.69 0.88 -17.05
N LYS A 310 8.31 0.40 -18.25
CA LYS A 310 8.78 0.99 -19.50
C LYS A 310 8.42 2.49 -19.63
N HIS A 311 7.21 2.88 -19.24
CA HIS A 311 6.80 4.28 -19.29
C HIS A 311 7.62 5.17 -18.33
N ILE A 312 7.94 4.67 -17.14
CA ILE A 312 8.80 5.37 -16.19
C ILE A 312 10.21 5.50 -16.77
N ASP A 313 10.76 4.42 -17.32
CA ASP A 313 12.10 4.41 -17.91
C ASP A 313 12.23 5.43 -19.07
N GLU A 314 11.20 5.51 -19.93
CA GLU A 314 11.20 6.41 -21.09
C GLU A 314 11.03 7.90 -20.76
N HIS A 315 10.45 8.24 -19.59
CA HIS A 315 10.01 9.61 -19.32
C HIS A 315 10.48 10.21 -17.99
N LEU A 316 10.99 9.39 -17.07
CA LEU A 316 11.29 9.78 -15.70
C LEU A 316 12.64 9.23 -15.18
N ALA A 317 13.26 8.28 -15.86
CA ALA A 317 14.56 7.74 -15.45
C ALA A 317 15.60 8.87 -15.29
N ASP A 318 16.36 8.78 -14.19
CA ASP A 318 17.45 9.70 -13.83
C ASP A 318 17.04 11.18 -13.77
N ARG A 319 15.75 11.47 -13.59
CA ARG A 319 15.24 12.84 -13.59
C ARG A 319 15.44 13.52 -12.24
N HIS A 320 16.09 14.68 -12.27
CA HIS A 320 16.13 15.61 -11.16
C HIS A 320 14.94 16.59 -11.18
N VAL A 321 14.08 16.54 -10.16
CA VAL A 321 12.89 17.39 -9.97
C VAL A 321 13.31 18.79 -9.53
N THR A 322 13.29 19.74 -10.47
CA THR A 322 13.67 21.15 -10.21
C THR A 322 12.72 21.88 -9.27
N TRP A 323 11.52 21.35 -9.06
CA TRP A 323 10.55 21.86 -8.09
C TRP A 323 10.90 21.45 -6.65
N TRP A 324 11.84 20.54 -6.45
CA TRP A 324 12.32 20.20 -5.11
C TRP A 324 13.11 21.37 -4.50
N ASN A 325 12.87 21.66 -3.23
CA ASN A 325 13.66 22.59 -2.44
C ASN A 325 13.45 22.31 -0.93
N PRO A 326 14.30 22.85 -0.04
CA PRO A 326 14.21 22.58 1.40
C PRO A 326 12.86 22.90 2.05
N LYS A 327 12.06 23.84 1.51
CA LYS A 327 10.72 24.15 2.07
C LYS A 327 9.67 23.10 1.70
N ARG A 328 9.84 22.43 0.57
CA ARG A 328 8.95 21.37 0.06
C ARG A 328 9.30 19.99 0.59
N GLU A 329 10.53 19.81 1.06
CA GLU A 329 11.05 18.51 1.49
C GLU A 329 10.18 17.84 2.56
N LYS A 330 9.59 18.59 3.51
CA LYS A 330 8.67 18.01 4.51
C LYS A 330 7.47 17.27 3.88
N TYR A 331 7.00 17.71 2.72
CA TYR A 331 5.88 17.08 2.01
C TYR A 331 6.34 15.89 1.17
N TYR A 332 7.50 15.98 0.51
CA TYR A 332 8.09 14.84 -0.18
C TYR A 332 8.49 13.73 0.81
N ALA A 333 9.01 14.07 1.98
CA ALA A 333 9.30 13.12 3.05
C ALA A 333 8.03 12.42 3.53
N TRP A 334 6.93 13.15 3.70
CA TRP A 334 5.64 12.53 4.01
C TRP A 334 5.21 11.57 2.90
N HIS A 335 5.30 11.98 1.62
CA HIS A 335 4.94 11.12 0.49
C HIS A 335 5.78 9.84 0.45
N ARG A 336 7.11 9.94 0.65
CA ARG A 336 8.01 8.78 0.72
C ARG A 336 7.67 7.81 1.84
N ALA A 337 7.16 8.30 2.97
CA ALA A 337 6.80 7.47 4.12
C ALA A 337 5.37 6.89 4.03
N ASN A 338 4.45 7.57 3.34
CA ASN A 338 3.00 7.29 3.42
C ASN A 338 2.35 6.93 2.10
N THR A 339 2.95 7.23 0.96
CA THR A 339 2.35 7.01 -0.38
C THR A 339 3.26 6.17 -1.25
N PHE A 340 4.56 6.45 -1.28
CA PHE A 340 5.53 5.69 -2.05
C PHE A 340 5.47 4.20 -1.70
N LYS A 341 5.23 3.36 -2.70
CA LYS A 341 5.17 1.91 -2.56
C LYS A 341 6.60 1.40 -2.38
N THR A 342 7.08 1.36 -1.15
CA THR A 342 8.33 0.64 -0.86
C THR A 342 8.03 -0.84 -0.80
N GLY A 343 8.94 -1.69 -1.27
CA GLY A 343 8.90 -3.13 -0.99
C GLY A 343 8.99 -3.40 0.52
N ALA A 344 9.23 -4.65 0.91
CA ALA A 344 9.45 -4.97 2.31
C ALA A 344 10.62 -4.14 2.89
N PRO A 345 10.41 -3.30 3.92
CA PRO A 345 11.48 -2.50 4.50
C PRO A 345 12.49 -3.43 5.17
N SER A 346 13.78 -3.11 5.06
CA SER A 346 14.83 -3.85 5.76
C SER A 346 14.69 -3.66 7.29
N PRO A 347 15.13 -4.62 8.10
CA PRO A 347 15.04 -4.50 9.56
C PRO A 347 15.72 -3.26 10.13
N GLU A 348 16.81 -2.79 9.51
CA GLU A 348 17.54 -1.58 9.92
C GLU A 348 16.70 -0.31 9.74
N ARG A 349 15.79 -0.27 8.76
CA ARG A 349 14.90 0.88 8.54
C ARG A 349 13.76 0.96 9.56
N ILE A 350 13.44 -0.16 10.20
CA ILE A 350 12.31 -0.29 11.14
C ILE A 350 12.77 -0.16 12.60
N ALA A 351 14.04 -0.49 12.85
CA ALA A 351 14.67 -0.64 14.17
C ALA A 351 14.42 0.54 15.12
#